data_AF-A0A6C0ICP7-F1
#
_entry.id   AF-A0A6C0ICP7-F1
#
_cell.length_a   1.000
_cell.length_b   1.000
_cell.length_c   1.000
_cell.angle_alpha   90.00
_cell.angle_beta   90.00
_cell.angle_gamma   90.00
#
_symmetry.space_group_name_H-M   'P 1'
#
loop_
_entity.id
_entity.type
_entity.pdbx_description
1 polymer ?
#
loop_
_entity_poly.entity_id
_entity_poly.type
_entity_poly.pdbx_seq_one_letter_code
_entity_poly.pdbx_strand_id
1 'polypeptide(L)'
;MAGGLLNIISIGNANVILTGNPTKTFFKATYSKYTNFGLQKFRLDYEGSRDLRLSTPSQYTFKIKRYADLLMDTYLVLNLPDIWSPIYNPTIDNYYEWAPYNFRWIKDIGTQIIRSIEINCGSTLLQKYTGDYLSAVVDRDFTTEKKDLFNRMTGNVPELNDPANAFGRSNTYPNAFYTNTIIPGTSTITPSEPSIRGRTLYIPINAWFTLDSRCAFPLVSLQYNELTITVTLRPIQEMFQVRDVLDQANGFPYIQPDFNKEAFRMYRFLQTPPDIRIDTAYQALNEVYENQTQIWNADVHLMATYCFLSTDESKLFAAGDQIYLIKDVFQYKFPNVTGTSRIKLENSMGMVSNWMWYLQRNDVNLRNEWNNYTNWPYVNLPSNIQFIPKALPLPPLYNNSIEKFNSLYTSIKLSDGLTENKYYNANMVLNEGPSNNPNEPYNTGFYMTGNLNTDNQKEIMLSMGILFEGEYRENIFPSGVYDYIEKYTRTNGSAKDGIYCYNYCLHTSPFDYQPSGAINLSKFKSIELELSTYVPPVGQYMISETVCDTNGGVLAVSNKQSWRLYDYNFDLTLYEERYNILSFIGGNCAMMYAR
;
A
#
# COMPACT_ATOMS: atom_id res chain seq x y z
N MET A 1 48.62 38.01 15.96
CA MET A 1 48.12 38.17 14.58
C MET A 1 46.69 37.62 14.52
N ALA A 2 45.71 38.45 14.15
CA ALA A 2 44.31 38.04 14.15
C ALA A 2 43.95 37.39 12.81
N GLY A 3 43.81 36.06 12.78
CA GLY A 3 43.55 35.28 11.56
C GLY A 3 42.31 35.72 10.78
N GLY A 4 41.26 36.20 11.45
CA GLY A 4 40.07 36.74 10.79
C GLY A 4 40.31 38.02 10.00
N LEU A 5 41.28 38.84 10.39
CA LEU A 5 41.61 40.10 9.70
C LEU A 5 42.32 39.83 8.36
N LEU A 6 43.08 38.75 8.26
CA LEU A 6 43.73 38.32 7.01
C LEU A 6 42.69 37.99 5.93
N ASN A 7 41.56 37.40 6.31
CA ASN A 7 40.47 37.05 5.38
C ASN A 7 39.73 38.28 4.83
N ILE A 8 39.73 39.39 5.58
CA ILE A 8 39.13 40.66 5.14
C ILE A 8 40.09 41.43 4.22
N ILE A 9 41.40 41.31 4.45
CA ILE A 9 42.44 41.99 3.66
C ILE A 9 42.69 41.30 2.31
N SER A 10 42.36 40.01 2.18
CA SER A 10 42.47 39.26 0.92
C SER A 10 41.35 39.60 -0.09
N ILE A 11 41.34 40.85 -0.56
CA ILE A 11 40.42 41.34 -1.61
C ILE A 11 41.15 41.34 -2.96
N GLY A 12 40.54 40.73 -3.98
CA GLY A 12 41.01 40.78 -5.38
C GLY A 12 39.85 40.85 -6.38
N ASN A 13 40.16 40.80 -7.68
CA ASN A 13 39.17 40.93 -8.75
C ASN A 13 38.06 39.85 -8.70
N ALA A 14 38.37 38.65 -8.19
CA ALA A 14 37.39 37.57 -8.03
C ALA A 14 36.32 37.87 -6.97
N ASN A 15 36.63 38.71 -5.97
CA ASN A 15 35.69 39.08 -4.91
C ASN A 15 34.49 39.88 -5.44
N VAL A 16 34.57 40.44 -6.65
CA VAL A 16 33.44 41.16 -7.28
C VAL A 16 32.22 40.23 -7.45
N ILE A 17 32.42 38.93 -7.67
CA ILE A 17 31.35 37.95 -7.87
C ILE A 17 30.52 37.74 -6.60
N LEU A 18 31.15 37.81 -5.42
CA LEU A 18 30.52 37.41 -4.14
C LEU A 18 30.31 38.58 -3.17
N THR A 19 31.26 39.52 -3.10
CA THR A 19 31.27 40.63 -2.13
C THR A 19 31.39 42.00 -2.78
N GLY A 20 31.33 42.09 -4.12
CA GLY A 20 31.23 43.36 -4.83
C GLY A 20 29.81 43.92 -4.70
N ASN A 21 29.67 45.14 -4.17
CA ASN A 21 28.38 45.79 -3.93
C ASN A 21 27.36 44.88 -3.22
N PRO A 22 27.61 44.50 -1.95
CA PRO A 22 26.80 43.51 -1.25
C PRO A 22 25.34 43.96 -1.11
N THR A 23 24.41 43.12 -1.57
CA THR A 23 22.95 43.36 -1.50
C THR A 23 22.28 42.68 -0.31
N LYS A 24 22.99 41.75 0.35
CA LYS A 24 22.51 40.99 1.51
C LYS A 24 23.60 40.94 2.57
N THR A 25 23.21 41.09 3.83
CA THR A 25 24.09 40.85 4.98
C THR A 25 23.57 39.65 5.78
N PHE A 26 24.48 38.82 6.28
CA PHE A 26 24.15 37.72 7.18
C PHE A 26 23.97 38.16 8.64
N PHE A 27 24.32 39.41 8.95
CA PHE A 27 24.38 39.90 10.34
C PHE A 27 23.22 40.85 10.71
N LYS A 28 22.24 41.02 9.82
CA LYS A 28 21.01 41.79 10.10
C LYS A 28 19.82 41.10 9.43
N ALA A 29 18.91 40.55 10.25
CA ALA A 29 17.65 40.02 9.76
C ALA A 29 16.66 41.17 9.49
N THR A 30 16.09 41.21 8.29
CA THR A 30 14.92 42.03 7.96
C THR A 30 13.70 41.11 7.81
N TYR A 31 12.56 41.49 8.38
CA TYR A 31 11.31 40.74 8.25
C TYR A 31 10.23 41.62 7.61
N SER A 32 9.31 41.01 6.87
CA SER A 32 8.15 41.69 6.31
C SER A 32 6.98 41.62 7.30
N LYS A 33 6.26 42.73 7.47
CA LYS A 33 4.99 42.74 8.23
C LYS A 33 3.92 42.03 7.38
N TYR A 34 3.17 41.13 8.00
CA TYR A 34 2.07 40.38 7.38
C TYR A 34 0.71 40.94 7.81
N THR A 35 -0.36 40.60 7.08
CA THR A 35 -1.75 40.95 7.42
C THR A 35 -2.23 40.14 8.62
N ASN A 36 -3.09 40.71 9.47
CA ASN A 36 -3.55 39.99 10.66
C ASN A 36 -4.57 38.91 10.28
N PHE A 37 -4.35 37.68 10.73
CA PHE A 37 -5.25 36.54 10.52
C PHE A 37 -5.33 35.63 11.75
N GLY A 38 -6.42 34.86 11.86
CA GLY A 38 -6.61 33.87 12.92
C GLY A 38 -6.96 32.50 12.36
N LEU A 39 -6.49 31.43 13.00
CA LEU A 39 -6.77 30.05 12.61
C LEU A 39 -7.61 29.34 13.67
N GLN A 40 -8.66 28.64 13.25
CA GLN A 40 -9.48 27.81 14.14
C GLN A 40 -9.88 26.51 13.44
N LYS A 41 -9.91 25.41 14.20
CA LYS A 41 -10.38 24.11 13.71
C LYS A 41 -11.87 23.95 14.00
N PHE A 42 -12.60 23.46 13.00
CA PHE A 42 -14.01 23.12 13.12
C PHE A 42 -14.25 21.67 12.71
N ARG A 43 -15.13 21.02 13.48
CA ARG A 43 -15.67 19.70 13.14
C ARG A 43 -16.86 19.88 12.20
N LEU A 44 -16.84 19.18 11.09
CA LEU A 44 -17.92 19.09 10.11
C LEU A 44 -18.47 17.68 10.13
N ASP A 45 -19.65 17.57 10.71
CA ASP A 45 -20.38 16.32 10.87
C ASP A 45 -21.17 15.97 9.60
N TYR A 46 -21.27 14.68 9.29
CA TYR A 46 -22.13 14.19 8.22
C TYR A 46 -23.61 14.22 8.64
N GLU A 47 -24.47 14.68 7.73
CA GLU A 47 -25.92 14.73 7.87
C GLU A 47 -26.53 13.43 7.31
N GLY A 48 -26.61 12.39 8.14
CA GLY A 48 -27.16 11.07 7.76
C GLY A 48 -26.67 9.94 8.67
N SER A 49 -26.98 8.69 8.31
CA SER A 49 -26.39 7.51 8.98
C SER A 49 -24.89 7.46 8.69
N ARG A 50 -24.10 7.26 9.75
CA ARG A 50 -22.64 7.16 9.71
C ARG A 50 -22.16 5.72 9.71
N ASP A 51 -23.06 4.77 9.47
CA ASP A 51 -22.75 3.36 9.53
C ASP A 51 -21.95 2.94 8.30
N LEU A 52 -20.84 2.25 8.53
CA LEU A 52 -20.04 1.66 7.47
C LEU A 52 -20.74 0.39 6.95
N ARG A 53 -20.82 0.26 5.64
CA ARG A 53 -21.39 -0.92 5.00
C ARG A 53 -20.37 -2.06 4.97
N LEU A 54 -20.86 -3.29 5.13
CA LEU A 54 -20.03 -4.49 5.24
C LEU A 54 -19.35 -4.89 3.94
N SER A 55 -20.13 -4.97 2.85
CA SER A 55 -19.71 -5.50 1.54
C SER A 55 -19.86 -4.53 0.38
N THR A 56 -20.48 -3.37 0.60
CA THR A 56 -20.64 -2.33 -0.42
C THR A 56 -19.95 -1.03 0.01
N PRO A 57 -19.46 -0.21 -0.92
CA PRO A 57 -18.88 1.09 -0.57
C PRO A 57 -19.89 2.03 0.11
N SER A 58 -19.40 2.88 1.01
CA SER A 58 -20.19 3.88 1.72
C SER A 58 -19.79 5.28 1.26
N GLN A 59 -20.74 6.16 0.96
CA GLN A 59 -20.47 7.50 0.44
C GLN A 59 -20.95 8.56 1.44
N TYR A 60 -20.06 9.50 1.78
CA TYR A 60 -20.32 10.59 2.71
C TYR A 60 -20.04 11.93 2.01
N THR A 61 -21.06 12.77 1.89
CA THR A 61 -20.95 14.11 1.31
C THR A 61 -21.00 15.15 2.42
N PHE A 62 -19.90 15.90 2.57
CA PHE A 62 -19.77 16.96 3.55
C PHE A 62 -19.95 18.32 2.87
N LYS A 63 -20.91 19.10 3.35
CA LYS A 63 -21.09 20.50 2.95
C LYS A 63 -20.18 21.37 3.80
N ILE A 64 -19.26 22.09 3.17
CA ILE A 64 -18.34 22.98 3.88
C ILE A 64 -19.09 24.24 4.30
N LYS A 65 -19.21 24.43 5.61
CA LYS A 65 -19.90 25.58 6.20
C LYS A 65 -19.01 26.81 6.13
N ARG A 66 -19.59 27.97 5.80
CA ARG A 66 -18.88 29.25 5.72
C ARG A 66 -18.67 29.87 7.10
N TYR A 67 -17.89 29.20 7.95
CA TYR A 67 -17.53 29.71 9.28
C TYR A 67 -16.50 30.84 9.23
N ALA A 68 -15.65 30.88 8.20
CA ALA A 68 -14.60 31.88 8.02
C ALA A 68 -14.37 32.19 6.52
N ASP A 69 -13.34 32.99 6.23
CA ASP A 69 -13.04 33.49 4.89
C ASP A 69 -12.32 32.47 4.00
N LEU A 70 -11.38 31.70 4.54
CA LEU A 70 -10.62 30.68 3.80
C LEU A 70 -10.69 29.29 4.46
N LEU A 71 -10.65 28.24 3.64
CA LEU A 71 -10.50 26.85 4.06
C LEU A 71 -9.06 26.37 3.79
N MET A 72 -8.43 25.77 4.79
CA MET A 72 -7.07 25.25 4.74
C MET A 72 -7.08 23.73 5.01
N ASP A 73 -6.13 23.26 5.81
CA ASP A 73 -5.94 21.85 6.18
C ASP A 73 -7.27 21.17 6.52
N THR A 74 -7.54 20.06 5.84
CA THR A 74 -8.75 19.27 6.04
C THR A 74 -8.38 17.80 6.24
N TYR A 75 -8.91 17.21 7.29
CA TYR A 75 -8.65 15.83 7.69
C TYR A 75 -9.97 15.05 7.76
N LEU A 76 -10.00 13.86 7.19
CA LEU A 76 -11.02 12.86 7.44
C LEU A 76 -10.68 12.15 8.76
N VAL A 77 -11.65 12.11 9.66
CA VAL A 77 -11.51 11.49 10.97
C VAL A 77 -12.48 10.32 11.08
N LEU A 78 -11.96 9.17 11.52
CA LEU A 78 -12.75 7.96 11.78
C LEU A 78 -12.16 7.14 12.91
N ASN A 79 -13.00 6.41 13.62
CA ASN A 79 -12.62 5.57 14.75
C ASN A 79 -12.53 4.10 14.33
N LEU A 80 -11.41 3.46 14.65
CA LEU A 80 -11.27 2.01 14.63
C LEU A 80 -11.74 1.42 15.96
N PRO A 81 -12.43 0.27 15.97
CA PRO A 81 -12.90 -0.37 17.17
C PRO A 81 -11.75 -1.14 17.86
N ASP A 82 -11.96 -1.50 19.12
CA ASP A 82 -11.19 -2.58 19.74
C ASP A 82 -11.49 -3.90 19.02
N ILE A 83 -10.46 -4.68 18.75
CA ILE A 83 -10.56 -5.96 18.05
C ILE A 83 -10.06 -7.09 18.95
N TRP A 84 -10.89 -8.13 19.07
CA TRP A 84 -10.55 -9.40 19.69
C TRP A 84 -10.37 -10.45 18.58
N SER A 85 -9.18 -11.02 18.44
CA SER A 85 -8.94 -12.11 17.49
C SER A 85 -9.04 -13.45 18.22
N PRO A 86 -10.17 -14.19 18.11
CA PRO A 86 -10.33 -15.46 18.78
C PRO A 86 -9.42 -16.56 18.21
N ILE A 87 -9.39 -17.70 18.91
CA ILE A 87 -8.84 -18.96 18.41
C ILE A 87 -10.01 -19.86 18.03
N TYR A 88 -10.04 -20.33 16.79
CA TYR A 88 -11.06 -21.26 16.31
C TYR A 88 -10.76 -22.67 16.84
N ASN A 89 -11.80 -23.34 17.35
CA ASN A 89 -11.66 -24.64 17.98
C ASN A 89 -11.55 -25.79 16.97
N PRO A 90 -10.99 -26.94 17.39
CA PRO A 90 -10.92 -28.16 16.59
C PRO A 90 -12.30 -28.64 16.15
N THR A 91 -12.49 -28.78 14.85
CA THR A 91 -13.70 -29.28 14.18
C THR A 91 -13.30 -30.20 13.02
N ILE A 92 -14.28 -30.88 12.41
CA ILE A 92 -14.02 -31.69 11.23
C ILE A 92 -13.51 -30.84 10.05
N ASP A 93 -13.98 -29.59 9.96
CA ASP A 93 -13.67 -28.67 8.85
C ASP A 93 -12.22 -28.18 8.87
N ASN A 94 -11.54 -28.25 10.02
CA ASN A 94 -10.13 -27.88 10.17
C ASN A 94 -9.27 -29.04 10.72
N TYR A 95 -9.66 -30.28 10.40
CA TYR A 95 -8.90 -31.50 10.71
C TYR A 95 -8.56 -31.69 12.19
N TYR A 96 -9.44 -31.22 13.09
CA TYR A 96 -9.28 -31.29 14.54
C TYR A 96 -8.06 -30.53 15.08
N GLU A 97 -7.68 -29.42 14.43
CA GLU A 97 -6.60 -28.55 14.88
C GLU A 97 -7.10 -27.21 15.43
N TRP A 98 -6.34 -26.57 16.30
CA TRP A 98 -6.63 -25.20 16.75
C TRP A 98 -6.09 -24.20 15.73
N ALA A 99 -6.93 -23.28 15.27
CA ALA A 99 -6.56 -22.32 14.24
C ALA A 99 -6.82 -20.87 14.70
N PRO A 100 -5.78 -20.04 14.89
CA PRO A 100 -5.98 -18.64 15.26
C PRO A 100 -6.31 -17.78 14.04
N TYR A 101 -7.27 -16.85 14.17
CA TYR A 101 -7.60 -15.92 13.08
C TYR A 101 -6.51 -14.89 12.79
N ASN A 102 -5.67 -14.55 13.78
CA ASN A 102 -4.63 -13.52 13.71
C ASN A 102 -5.08 -12.25 12.97
N PHE A 103 -6.19 -11.64 13.39
CA PHE A 103 -6.73 -10.45 12.74
C PHE A 103 -5.66 -9.36 12.57
N ARG A 104 -5.56 -8.75 11.39
CA ARG A 104 -4.73 -7.55 11.19
C ARG A 104 -5.40 -6.58 10.24
N TRP A 105 -5.27 -5.29 10.50
CA TRP A 105 -5.70 -4.26 9.56
C TRP A 105 -4.77 -4.25 8.35
N ILE A 106 -5.29 -3.85 7.19
CA ILE A 106 -4.43 -3.68 6.00
C ILE A 106 -3.35 -2.62 6.25
N LYS A 107 -2.26 -2.72 5.49
CA LYS A 107 -1.23 -1.68 5.48
C LYS A 107 -1.81 -0.36 4.95
N ASP A 108 -1.27 0.76 5.41
CA ASP A 108 -1.76 2.11 5.12
C ASP A 108 -3.30 2.24 5.22
N ILE A 109 -3.89 1.64 6.25
CA ILE A 109 -5.35 1.59 6.46
C ILE A 109 -6.02 2.95 6.27
N GLY A 110 -5.44 4.03 6.78
CA GLY A 110 -6.05 5.36 6.68
C GLY A 110 -6.22 5.84 5.24
N THR A 111 -5.22 5.69 4.37
CA THR A 111 -5.40 6.04 2.95
C THR A 111 -6.21 4.98 2.22
N GLN A 112 -5.98 3.70 2.51
CA GLN A 112 -6.62 2.60 1.80
C GLN A 112 -8.12 2.46 2.09
N ILE A 113 -8.60 2.87 3.26
CA ILE A 113 -10.04 2.98 3.54
C ILE A 113 -10.74 3.89 2.51
N ILE A 114 -10.04 4.88 1.96
CA ILE A 114 -10.62 5.84 1.01
C ILE A 114 -10.57 5.25 -0.40
N ARG A 115 -11.75 4.93 -0.94
CA ARG A 115 -11.88 4.53 -2.34
C ARG A 115 -11.69 5.71 -3.27
N SER A 116 -12.34 6.84 -2.98
CA SER A 116 -12.17 8.09 -3.73
C SER A 116 -12.60 9.31 -2.94
N ILE A 117 -11.96 10.45 -3.21
CA ILE A 117 -12.35 11.78 -2.76
C ILE A 117 -12.73 12.60 -3.99
N GLU A 118 -13.86 13.29 -3.92
CA GLU A 118 -14.36 14.19 -4.93
C GLU A 118 -14.59 15.57 -4.29
N ILE A 119 -13.97 16.60 -4.87
CA ILE A 119 -14.11 17.98 -4.42
C ILE A 119 -14.92 18.71 -5.47
N ASN A 120 -16.15 19.05 -5.11
CA ASN A 120 -17.10 19.72 -6.00
C ASN A 120 -17.42 21.12 -5.48
N CYS A 121 -17.49 22.10 -6.36
CA CYS A 121 -18.01 23.42 -6.05
C CYS A 121 -19.24 23.69 -6.91
N GLY A 122 -20.42 23.76 -6.29
CA GLY A 122 -21.68 23.79 -7.02
C GLY A 122 -21.84 22.54 -7.89
N SER A 123 -22.01 22.72 -9.20
CA SER A 123 -22.12 21.62 -10.19
C SER A 123 -20.78 21.16 -10.78
N THR A 124 -19.67 21.82 -10.46
CA THR A 124 -18.38 21.58 -11.11
C THR A 124 -17.49 20.68 -10.24
N LEU A 125 -16.98 19.59 -10.82
CA LEU A 125 -15.95 18.75 -10.22
C LEU A 125 -14.58 19.42 -10.38
N LEU A 126 -13.94 19.77 -9.26
CA LEU A 126 -12.63 20.43 -9.26
C LEU A 126 -11.49 19.43 -9.25
N GLN A 127 -11.60 18.37 -8.44
CA GLN A 127 -10.57 17.35 -8.33
C GLN A 127 -11.18 16.01 -7.88
N LYS A 128 -10.69 14.91 -8.45
CA LYS A 128 -11.03 13.54 -8.04
C LYS A 128 -9.79 12.66 -8.02
N TYR A 129 -9.56 11.99 -6.90
CA TYR A 129 -8.42 11.07 -6.72
C TYR A 129 -8.75 9.97 -5.72
N THR A 130 -7.93 8.92 -5.69
CA THR A 130 -8.11 7.72 -4.86
C THR A 130 -7.22 7.74 -3.62
N GLY A 131 -7.53 6.89 -2.64
CA GLY A 131 -6.65 6.63 -1.50
C GLY A 131 -5.29 6.06 -1.92
N ASP A 132 -5.26 5.23 -2.97
CA ASP A 132 -4.03 4.68 -3.55
C ASP A 132 -3.08 5.80 -4.03
N TYR A 133 -3.64 6.80 -4.73
CA TYR A 133 -2.89 7.98 -5.17
C TYR A 133 -2.34 8.76 -3.96
N LEU A 134 -3.16 8.95 -2.91
CA LEU A 134 -2.70 9.62 -1.69
C LEU A 134 -1.51 8.91 -1.04
N SER A 135 -1.58 7.59 -0.88
CA SER A 135 -0.43 6.83 -0.35
C SER A 135 0.81 6.95 -1.22
N ALA A 136 0.64 6.89 -2.55
CA ALA A 136 1.76 6.94 -3.48
C ALA A 136 2.44 8.33 -3.52
N VAL A 137 1.67 9.42 -3.47
CA VAL A 137 2.21 10.79 -3.36
C VAL A 137 2.93 10.99 -2.03
N VAL A 138 2.37 10.52 -0.92
CA VAL A 138 3.03 10.61 0.39
C VAL A 138 4.33 9.81 0.38
N ASP A 139 4.32 8.62 -0.21
CA ASP A 139 5.52 7.80 -0.35
C ASP A 139 6.60 8.46 -1.23
N ARG A 140 6.20 9.15 -2.29
CA ARG A 140 7.08 9.81 -3.28
C ARG A 140 7.66 11.14 -2.81
N ASP A 141 6.84 12.01 -2.22
CA ASP A 141 7.20 13.42 -2.06
C ASP A 141 7.47 13.86 -0.61
N PHE A 142 7.07 13.08 0.39
CA PHE A 142 7.24 13.47 1.79
C PHE A 142 8.59 12.98 2.34
N THR A 143 9.20 13.80 3.20
CA THR A 143 10.41 13.41 3.93
C THR A 143 10.08 12.36 5.00
N THR A 144 11.09 11.61 5.43
CA THR A 144 10.96 10.50 6.39
C THR A 144 10.26 10.91 7.69
N GLU A 145 10.55 12.09 8.25
CA GLU A 145 9.96 12.56 9.52
C GLU A 145 8.47 12.88 9.37
N LYS A 146 8.09 13.52 8.26
CA LYS A 146 6.68 13.83 7.96
C LYS A 146 5.91 12.57 7.60
N LYS A 147 6.55 11.64 6.90
CA LYS A 147 6.01 10.32 6.57
C LYS A 147 5.79 9.46 7.82
N ASP A 148 6.70 9.47 8.79
CA ASP A 148 6.51 8.77 10.07
C ASP A 148 5.30 9.34 10.84
N LEU A 149 5.20 10.66 10.94
CA LEU A 149 4.05 11.29 11.57
C LEU A 149 2.75 10.95 10.84
N PHE A 150 2.77 10.98 9.50
CA PHE A 150 1.64 10.57 8.67
C PHE A 150 1.22 9.13 8.98
N ASN A 151 2.16 8.18 8.99
CA ASN A 151 1.89 6.77 9.31
C ASN A 151 1.27 6.59 10.70
N ARG A 152 1.73 7.35 11.70
CA ARG A 152 1.14 7.33 13.05
C ARG A 152 -0.28 7.90 13.08
N MET A 153 -0.56 8.96 12.33
CA MET A 153 -1.90 9.57 12.24
C MET A 153 -2.90 8.72 11.46
N THR A 154 -2.45 8.04 10.40
CA THR A 154 -3.30 7.24 9.51
C THR A 154 -3.36 5.76 9.88
N GLY A 155 -2.63 5.34 10.92
CA GLY A 155 -2.70 3.97 11.45
C GLY A 155 -1.82 2.96 10.71
N ASN A 156 -0.84 3.41 9.91
CA ASN A 156 0.17 2.51 9.33
C ASN A 156 1.28 2.19 10.33
N VAL A 157 0.92 1.56 11.44
CA VAL A 157 1.85 1.17 12.51
C VAL A 157 1.85 -0.35 12.70
N PRO A 158 2.98 -0.95 13.12
CA PRO A 158 3.08 -2.39 13.38
C PRO A 158 1.98 -2.92 14.31
N GLU A 159 1.53 -2.10 15.27
CA GLU A 159 0.47 -2.46 16.22
C GLU A 159 -0.88 -2.81 15.55
N LEU A 160 -1.15 -2.26 14.36
CA LEU A 160 -2.40 -2.48 13.62
C LEU A 160 -2.21 -3.48 12.48
N ASN A 161 -1.10 -3.37 11.74
CA ASN A 161 -0.85 -4.15 10.52
C ASN A 161 -0.01 -5.42 10.73
N ASP A 162 0.75 -5.51 11.83
CA ASP A 162 1.54 -6.68 12.22
C ASP A 162 1.60 -6.87 13.76
N PRO A 163 0.47 -7.19 14.41
CA PRO A 163 0.39 -7.28 15.86
C PRO A 163 1.29 -8.37 16.47
N ALA A 164 1.72 -9.34 15.66
CA ALA A 164 2.59 -10.45 16.05
C ALA A 164 4.05 -10.02 16.31
N ASN A 165 4.48 -8.91 15.70
CA ASN A 165 5.82 -8.34 15.88
C ASN A 165 5.82 -6.99 16.62
N ALA A 166 4.64 -6.49 17.03
CA ALA A 166 4.50 -5.27 17.80
C ALA A 166 4.87 -5.48 19.29
N PHE A 167 5.26 -4.39 19.98
CA PHE A 167 5.55 -4.39 21.43
C PHE A 167 6.59 -5.43 21.90
N GLY A 168 7.57 -5.78 21.05
CA GLY A 168 8.62 -6.75 21.37
C GLY A 168 8.19 -8.21 21.25
N ARG A 169 6.99 -8.48 20.73
CA ARG A 169 6.56 -9.84 20.37
C ARG A 169 7.42 -10.32 19.21
N SER A 170 7.92 -11.56 19.26
CA SER A 170 8.71 -12.16 18.18
C SER A 170 7.86 -13.20 17.47
N ASN A 171 7.14 -12.77 16.42
CA ASN A 171 6.20 -13.60 15.65
C ASN A 171 5.13 -14.30 16.53
N THR A 172 4.70 -13.64 17.61
CA THR A 172 3.73 -14.19 18.57
C THR A 172 2.51 -13.28 18.61
N TYR A 173 1.42 -13.72 17.99
CA TYR A 173 0.20 -12.92 17.89
C TYR A 173 -0.58 -12.89 19.22
N PRO A 174 -1.09 -11.72 19.67
CA PRO A 174 -1.89 -11.58 20.89
C PRO A 174 -3.32 -12.08 20.70
N ASN A 175 -3.53 -13.39 20.65
CA ASN A 175 -4.87 -13.97 20.49
C ASN A 175 -5.75 -13.70 21.73
N ALA A 176 -7.01 -13.36 21.49
CA ALA A 176 -8.02 -13.29 22.53
C ALA A 176 -8.58 -14.71 22.75
N PHE A 177 -8.70 -15.12 24.01
CA PHE A 177 -9.28 -16.42 24.37
C PHE A 177 -10.30 -16.21 25.48
N TYR A 178 -11.32 -17.08 25.55
CA TYR A 178 -12.33 -17.01 26.59
C TYR A 178 -11.70 -17.09 27.99
N THR A 179 -12.13 -16.22 28.90
CA THR A 179 -11.73 -16.26 30.31
C THR A 179 -12.96 -16.25 31.20
N ASN A 180 -12.92 -17.02 32.29
CA ASN A 180 -13.99 -17.10 33.30
C ASN A 180 -13.56 -16.45 34.64
N THR A 181 -12.54 -15.60 34.61
CA THR A 181 -11.97 -14.97 35.81
C THR A 181 -12.92 -13.89 36.31
N ILE A 182 -13.49 -14.12 37.48
CA ILE A 182 -14.36 -13.16 38.17
C ILE A 182 -13.48 -12.04 38.76
N ILE A 183 -13.84 -10.78 38.52
CA ILE A 183 -13.15 -9.65 39.13
C ILE A 183 -13.34 -9.73 40.66
N PRO A 184 -12.25 -9.67 41.47
CA PRO A 184 -12.37 -9.73 42.92
C PRO A 184 -13.33 -8.66 43.45
N GLY A 185 -14.44 -9.08 44.05
CA GLY A 185 -15.45 -8.18 44.64
C GLY A 185 -16.65 -7.82 43.75
N THR A 186 -16.76 -8.37 42.53
CA THR A 186 -17.97 -8.23 41.70
C THR A 186 -18.44 -9.60 41.16
N SER A 187 -19.67 -9.66 40.63
CA SER A 187 -20.20 -10.84 39.91
C SER A 187 -19.92 -10.79 38.41
N THR A 188 -19.05 -9.88 37.94
CA THR A 188 -18.77 -9.68 36.52
C THR A 188 -17.51 -10.43 36.10
N ILE A 189 -17.60 -11.18 35.01
CA ILE A 189 -16.45 -11.84 34.38
C ILE A 189 -15.56 -10.75 33.76
N THR A 190 -14.25 -10.88 33.95
CA THR A 190 -13.27 -9.98 33.32
C THR A 190 -13.26 -10.27 31.82
N PRO A 191 -13.52 -9.29 30.94
CA PRO A 191 -13.40 -9.51 29.51
C PRO A 191 -11.93 -9.77 29.15
N SER A 192 -11.70 -10.54 28.09
CA SER A 192 -10.35 -10.76 27.59
C SER A 192 -9.77 -9.47 27.03
N GLU A 193 -8.46 -9.27 27.18
CA GLU A 193 -7.78 -8.10 26.61
C GLU A 193 -7.92 -8.13 25.07
N PRO A 194 -8.25 -7.00 24.41
CA PRO A 194 -8.30 -6.93 22.97
C PRO A 194 -6.93 -7.20 22.34
N SER A 195 -6.93 -7.95 21.24
CA SER A 195 -5.74 -8.21 20.42
C SER A 195 -5.16 -6.93 19.84
N ILE A 196 -6.05 -6.02 19.43
CA ILE A 196 -5.72 -4.70 18.88
C ILE A 196 -6.65 -3.67 19.53
N ARG A 197 -6.08 -2.64 20.16
CA ARG A 197 -6.86 -1.52 20.70
C ARG A 197 -7.27 -0.54 19.61
N GLY A 198 -8.52 -0.10 19.70
CA GLY A 198 -9.14 0.91 18.85
C GLY A 198 -8.46 2.27 19.01
N ARG A 199 -8.56 3.09 17.97
CA ARG A 199 -7.99 4.44 17.93
C ARG A 199 -8.67 5.30 16.87
N THR A 200 -8.58 6.60 17.05
CA THR A 200 -9.03 7.57 16.04
C THR A 200 -7.92 7.80 15.02
N LEU A 201 -8.27 7.71 13.74
CA LEU A 201 -7.39 8.04 12.63
C LEU A 201 -7.65 9.48 12.17
N TYR A 202 -6.58 10.19 11.81
CA TYR A 202 -6.64 11.53 11.23
C TYR A 202 -5.97 11.49 9.85
N ILE A 203 -6.78 11.42 8.79
CA ILE A 203 -6.31 11.21 7.43
C ILE A 203 -6.38 12.54 6.67
N PRO A 204 -5.25 13.16 6.32
CA PRO A 204 -5.29 14.39 5.54
C PRO A 204 -5.75 14.11 4.11
N ILE A 205 -6.61 14.97 3.57
CA ILE A 205 -7.11 14.78 2.20
C ILE A 205 -6.08 15.17 1.13
N ASN A 206 -5.01 15.90 1.49
CA ASN A 206 -3.94 16.40 0.61
C ASN A 206 -4.44 17.01 -0.72
N ALA A 207 -5.54 17.77 -0.67
CA ALA A 207 -5.99 18.59 -1.80
C ALA A 207 -5.03 19.79 -1.99
N TRP A 208 -5.08 20.45 -3.15
CA TRP A 208 -4.19 21.57 -3.48
C TRP A 208 -4.19 22.69 -2.42
N PHE A 209 -5.35 22.96 -1.81
CA PHE A 209 -5.51 24.00 -0.79
C PHE A 209 -5.06 23.60 0.63
N THR A 210 -4.70 22.33 0.84
CA THR A 210 -4.23 21.80 2.13
C THR A 210 -2.70 21.68 2.20
N LEU A 211 -2.02 21.73 1.07
CA LEU A 211 -0.58 21.51 0.98
C LEU A 211 0.22 22.81 1.10
N ASP A 212 -0.35 23.91 0.58
CA ASP A 212 0.24 25.24 0.66
C ASP A 212 -0.80 26.28 1.10
N SER A 213 -0.46 27.01 2.17
CA SER A 213 -1.26 28.11 2.70
C SER A 213 -1.56 29.22 1.67
N ARG A 214 -0.70 29.41 0.67
CA ARG A 214 -0.89 30.41 -0.41
C ARG A 214 -2.04 30.04 -1.36
N CYS A 215 -2.44 28.77 -1.37
CA CYS A 215 -3.50 28.21 -2.20
C CYS A 215 -4.74 27.86 -1.40
N ALA A 216 -4.88 28.40 -0.19
CA ALA A 216 -6.06 28.21 0.65
C ALA A 216 -7.34 28.54 -0.14
N PHE A 217 -8.38 27.74 0.06
CA PHE A 217 -9.59 27.82 -0.75
C PHE A 217 -10.46 29.00 -0.27
N PRO A 218 -10.74 30.01 -1.13
CA PRO A 218 -11.43 31.22 -0.70
C PRO A 218 -12.95 31.03 -0.63
N LEU A 219 -13.46 30.76 0.58
CA LEU A 219 -14.89 30.64 0.83
C LEU A 219 -15.62 31.99 0.70
N VAL A 220 -14.95 33.09 1.04
CA VAL A 220 -15.50 34.45 0.93
C VAL A 220 -15.82 34.85 -0.52
N SER A 221 -15.06 34.31 -1.48
CA SER A 221 -15.25 34.58 -2.92
C SER A 221 -16.34 33.71 -3.55
N LEU A 222 -16.98 32.83 -2.78
CA LEU A 222 -18.11 32.01 -3.21
C LEU A 222 -19.40 32.57 -2.60
N GLN A 223 -20.23 33.23 -3.40
CA GLN A 223 -21.53 33.72 -2.93
C GLN A 223 -22.61 32.70 -3.27
N TYR A 224 -22.62 32.21 -4.51
CA TYR A 224 -23.70 31.40 -5.09
C TYR A 224 -23.44 29.89 -5.08
N ASN A 225 -22.19 29.48 -4.91
CA ASN A 225 -21.81 28.07 -4.91
C ASN A 225 -21.35 27.61 -3.53
N GLU A 226 -21.64 26.34 -3.22
CA GLU A 226 -21.16 25.68 -2.01
C GLU A 226 -20.06 24.68 -2.37
N LEU A 227 -19.02 24.65 -1.55
CA LEU A 227 -17.98 23.62 -1.62
C LEU A 227 -18.51 22.37 -0.91
N THR A 228 -18.46 21.24 -1.61
CA THR A 228 -18.80 19.93 -1.06
C THR A 228 -17.63 18.97 -1.26
N ILE A 229 -17.29 18.24 -0.22
CA ILE A 229 -16.28 17.18 -0.26
C ILE A 229 -17.01 15.85 -0.09
N THR A 230 -17.00 15.02 -1.13
CA THR A 230 -17.58 13.69 -1.10
C THR A 230 -16.48 12.66 -0.94
N VAL A 231 -16.54 11.88 0.13
CA VAL A 231 -15.61 10.80 0.44
C VAL A 231 -16.34 9.48 0.28
N THR A 232 -15.81 8.61 -0.57
CA THR A 232 -16.29 7.23 -0.71
C THR A 232 -15.33 6.29 0.00
N LEU A 233 -15.83 5.57 1.01
CA LEU A 233 -15.07 4.59 1.77
C LEU A 233 -15.27 3.17 1.22
N ARG A 234 -14.22 2.37 1.30
CA ARG A 234 -14.25 0.93 1.03
C ARG A 234 -15.22 0.22 1.99
N PRO A 235 -15.74 -0.95 1.60
CA PRO A 235 -16.50 -1.81 2.52
C PRO A 235 -15.60 -2.38 3.62
N ILE A 236 -16.17 -2.70 4.79
CA ILE A 236 -15.44 -3.28 5.93
C ILE A 236 -14.67 -4.54 5.54
N GLN A 237 -15.22 -5.39 4.68
CA GLN A 237 -14.55 -6.62 4.22
C GLN A 237 -13.20 -6.36 3.54
N GLU A 238 -12.97 -5.18 2.97
CA GLU A 238 -11.74 -4.81 2.28
C GLU A 238 -10.69 -4.17 3.21
N MET A 239 -11.03 -3.93 4.47
CA MET A 239 -10.21 -3.15 5.42
C MET A 239 -9.26 -3.99 6.27
N PHE A 240 -9.44 -5.31 6.35
CA PHE A 240 -8.63 -6.18 7.21
C PHE A 240 -8.41 -7.55 6.60
N GLN A 241 -7.49 -8.30 7.20
CA GLN A 241 -7.14 -9.66 6.81
C GLN A 241 -7.29 -10.58 8.02
N VAL A 242 -7.69 -11.81 7.77
CA VAL A 242 -7.75 -12.90 8.75
C VAL A 242 -7.18 -14.16 8.13
N ARG A 243 -6.66 -15.06 8.96
CA ARG A 243 -6.29 -16.40 8.51
C ARG A 243 -7.55 -17.19 8.16
N ASP A 244 -7.50 -17.93 7.06
CA ASP A 244 -8.51 -18.94 6.76
C ASP A 244 -8.33 -20.11 7.73
N VAL A 245 -9.16 -20.16 8.77
CA VAL A 245 -9.12 -21.19 9.81
C VAL A 245 -9.55 -22.57 9.32
N LEU A 246 -10.11 -22.67 8.11
CA LEU A 246 -10.60 -23.91 7.50
C LEU A 246 -9.59 -24.50 6.49
N ASP A 247 -8.67 -23.70 5.97
CA ASP A 247 -7.68 -24.13 4.98
C ASP A 247 -6.35 -24.58 5.62
N GLN A 248 -6.38 -25.77 6.21
CA GLN A 248 -5.19 -26.40 6.79
C GLN A 248 -4.15 -26.78 5.71
N ALA A 249 -4.59 -27.21 4.52
CA ALA A 249 -3.72 -27.70 3.46
C ALA A 249 -2.69 -26.66 3.01
N ASN A 250 -3.07 -25.38 3.02
CA ASN A 250 -2.21 -24.24 2.69
C ASN A 250 -1.64 -23.52 3.93
N GLY A 251 -1.76 -24.10 5.12
CA GLY A 251 -1.17 -23.56 6.36
C GLY A 251 -1.88 -22.31 6.89
N PHE A 252 -3.21 -22.24 6.76
CA PHE A 252 -4.06 -21.14 7.24
C PHE A 252 -3.64 -19.77 6.66
N PRO A 253 -3.72 -19.58 5.33
CA PRO A 253 -3.28 -18.36 4.65
C PRO A 253 -4.12 -17.13 5.05
N TYR A 254 -3.55 -15.93 4.91
CA TYR A 254 -4.29 -14.68 5.14
C TYR A 254 -5.19 -14.35 3.94
N ILE A 255 -6.49 -14.22 4.18
CA ILE A 255 -7.48 -13.95 3.14
C ILE A 255 -8.31 -12.70 3.46
N GLN A 256 -8.97 -12.18 2.42
CA GLN A 256 -10.13 -11.33 2.61
C GLN A 256 -11.25 -12.14 3.28
N PRO A 257 -11.85 -11.65 4.38
CA PRO A 257 -12.98 -12.32 5.02
C PRO A 257 -14.20 -12.34 4.09
N ASP A 258 -14.79 -13.51 3.89
CA ASP A 258 -16.09 -13.64 3.23
C ASP A 258 -17.19 -13.66 4.28
N PHE A 259 -17.92 -12.56 4.40
CA PHE A 259 -19.03 -12.45 5.35
C PHE A 259 -20.20 -13.38 5.05
N ASN A 260 -20.27 -14.07 3.91
CA ASN A 260 -21.27 -15.11 3.68
C ASN A 260 -20.97 -16.39 4.48
N LYS A 261 -19.72 -16.59 4.91
CA LYS A 261 -19.33 -17.71 5.75
C LYS A 261 -19.45 -17.33 7.21
N GLU A 262 -20.11 -18.19 8.00
CA GLU A 262 -20.31 -17.96 9.44
C GLU A 262 -19.00 -17.87 10.25
N ALA A 263 -17.94 -18.52 9.78
CA ALA A 263 -16.62 -18.45 10.39
C ALA A 263 -15.99 -17.05 10.33
N PHE A 264 -16.40 -16.17 9.42
CA PHE A 264 -15.74 -14.87 9.20
C PHE A 264 -16.64 -13.66 9.49
N ARG A 265 -17.82 -13.87 10.11
CA ARG A 265 -18.71 -12.78 10.52
C ARG A 265 -17.99 -11.79 11.47
N MET A 266 -18.22 -10.49 11.27
CA MET A 266 -17.52 -9.41 11.97
C MET A 266 -17.82 -9.37 13.47
N TYR A 267 -19.00 -9.78 13.93
CA TYR A 267 -19.33 -9.80 15.36
C TYR A 267 -18.33 -10.63 16.20
N ARG A 268 -17.66 -11.62 15.58
CA ARG A 268 -16.64 -12.44 16.26
C ARG A 268 -15.44 -11.64 16.73
N PHE A 269 -15.18 -10.51 16.06
CA PHE A 269 -14.01 -9.67 16.30
C PHE A 269 -14.32 -8.39 17.10
N LEU A 270 -15.60 -8.04 17.26
CA LEU A 270 -16.04 -6.81 17.91
C LEU A 270 -16.36 -6.98 19.41
N GLN A 271 -16.18 -8.17 19.95
CA GLN A 271 -16.40 -8.47 21.36
C GLN A 271 -15.47 -9.57 21.86
N THR A 272 -15.32 -9.67 23.18
CA THR A 272 -14.58 -10.76 23.81
C THR A 272 -15.17 -12.12 23.39
N PRO A 273 -14.34 -13.15 23.15
CA PRO A 273 -14.84 -14.50 22.87
C PRO A 273 -15.73 -14.97 24.02
N PRO A 274 -17.01 -15.31 23.77
CA PRO A 274 -17.98 -15.63 24.82
C PRO A 274 -17.87 -17.06 25.36
N ASP A 275 -17.23 -17.97 24.61
CA ASP A 275 -17.02 -19.38 24.98
C ASP A 275 -15.67 -19.88 24.40
N ILE A 276 -15.19 -21.01 24.92
CA ILE A 276 -14.06 -21.80 24.41
C ILE A 276 -14.38 -22.40 23.04
N ARG A 277 -15.64 -22.80 22.80
CA ARG A 277 -16.12 -23.35 21.52
C ARG A 277 -16.97 -22.31 20.82
N ILE A 278 -16.54 -21.90 19.63
CA ILE A 278 -17.16 -20.81 18.85
C ILE A 278 -17.62 -21.30 17.47
N ASP A 279 -17.80 -22.61 17.32
CA ASP A 279 -18.26 -23.31 16.14
C ASP A 279 -19.75 -23.66 16.20
N THR A 280 -20.32 -24.05 15.06
CA THR A 280 -21.72 -24.47 14.94
C THR A 280 -21.99 -25.93 15.31
N ALA A 281 -20.96 -26.77 15.49
CA ALA A 281 -21.12 -28.19 15.74
C ALA A 281 -21.47 -28.51 17.20
N TYR A 282 -21.14 -27.61 18.14
CA TYR A 282 -21.48 -27.77 19.55
C TYR A 282 -22.81 -27.10 19.94
N GLN A 283 -22.99 -25.82 19.59
CA GLN A 283 -24.19 -25.03 19.92
C GLN A 283 -24.52 -24.05 18.80
N ALA A 284 -25.76 -23.57 18.78
CA ALA A 284 -26.16 -22.57 17.81
C ALA A 284 -25.46 -21.23 18.11
N LEU A 285 -24.87 -20.60 17.10
CA LEU A 285 -24.05 -19.39 17.26
C LEU A 285 -24.81 -18.19 17.87
N ASN A 286 -26.13 -18.15 17.72
CA ASN A 286 -27.01 -17.15 18.33
C ASN A 286 -27.19 -17.33 19.84
N GLU A 287 -26.90 -18.51 20.38
CA GLU A 287 -26.89 -18.77 21.83
C GLU A 287 -25.51 -18.42 22.43
N VAL A 288 -24.45 -18.60 21.65
CA VAL A 288 -23.06 -18.31 22.06
C VAL A 288 -22.75 -16.81 21.96
N TYR A 289 -23.09 -16.17 20.84
CA TYR A 289 -22.92 -14.74 20.62
C TYR A 289 -24.24 -14.01 20.83
N GLU A 290 -24.48 -13.51 22.05
CA GLU A 290 -25.68 -12.72 22.37
C GLU A 290 -25.77 -11.43 21.53
N ASN A 291 -24.63 -10.76 21.33
CA ASN A 291 -24.53 -9.58 20.47
C ASN A 291 -23.91 -9.96 19.11
N GLN A 292 -24.71 -9.83 18.06
CA GLN A 292 -24.32 -10.13 16.67
C GLN A 292 -24.14 -8.88 15.82
N THR A 293 -23.87 -7.72 16.44
CA THR A 293 -23.63 -6.48 15.72
C THR A 293 -22.40 -6.63 14.82
N GLN A 294 -22.58 -6.38 13.52
CA GLN A 294 -21.52 -6.53 12.51
C GLN A 294 -20.76 -5.22 12.25
N ILE A 295 -21.27 -4.11 12.75
CA ILE A 295 -20.76 -2.76 12.52
C ILE A 295 -20.37 -2.12 13.86
N TRP A 296 -19.54 -1.08 13.80
CA TRP A 296 -19.20 -0.26 14.96
C TRP A 296 -19.46 1.21 14.63
N ASN A 297 -19.53 2.05 15.66
CA ASN A 297 -19.63 3.50 15.47
C ASN A 297 -18.27 4.07 15.05
N ALA A 298 -18.08 4.24 13.74
CA ALA A 298 -16.86 4.81 13.18
C ALA A 298 -16.76 6.35 13.34
N ASP A 299 -17.84 7.03 13.75
CA ASP A 299 -17.94 8.50 13.86
C ASP A 299 -17.25 9.27 12.72
N VAL A 300 -17.61 8.97 11.47
CA VAL A 300 -16.99 9.58 10.29
C VAL A 300 -17.32 11.07 10.22
N HIS A 301 -16.31 11.94 10.29
CA HIS A 301 -16.45 13.39 10.19
C HIS A 301 -15.21 14.04 9.54
N LEU A 302 -15.34 15.29 9.10
CA LEU A 302 -14.20 16.10 8.69
C LEU A 302 -13.77 17.04 9.83
N MET A 303 -12.47 17.22 9.98
CA MET A 303 -11.87 18.25 10.82
C MET A 303 -11.11 19.20 9.90
N ALA A 304 -11.54 20.46 9.83
CA ALA A 304 -10.96 21.44 8.92
C ALA A 304 -10.47 22.68 9.67
N THR A 305 -9.32 23.21 9.26
CA THR A 305 -8.78 24.50 9.71
C THR A 305 -9.33 25.61 8.82
N TYR A 306 -9.93 26.60 9.45
CA TYR A 306 -10.45 27.80 8.81
C TYR A 306 -9.57 29.00 9.17
N CYS A 307 -9.36 29.88 8.20
CA CYS A 307 -8.63 31.13 8.38
C CYS A 307 -9.60 32.32 8.33
N PHE A 308 -9.53 33.14 9.38
CA PHE A 308 -10.24 34.40 9.51
C PHE A 308 -9.31 35.53 9.10
N LEU A 309 -9.68 36.27 8.08
CA LEU A 309 -8.93 37.43 7.61
C LEU A 309 -9.40 38.70 8.33
N SER A 310 -8.58 39.73 8.30
CA SER A 310 -9.01 41.06 8.72
C SER A 310 -10.16 41.56 7.84
N THR A 311 -11.01 42.45 8.37
CA THR A 311 -12.19 42.95 7.63
C THR A 311 -11.85 43.60 6.30
N ASP A 312 -10.70 44.26 6.22
CA ASP A 312 -10.27 44.98 5.02
C ASP A 312 -9.73 44.00 3.97
N GLU A 313 -8.98 42.99 4.41
CA GLU A 313 -8.46 41.94 3.54
C GLU A 313 -9.56 41.01 3.03
N SER A 314 -10.52 40.61 3.88
CA SER A 314 -11.68 39.81 3.48
C SER A 314 -12.50 40.53 2.40
N LYS A 315 -12.74 41.85 2.53
CA LYS A 315 -13.40 42.65 1.48
C LYS A 315 -12.60 42.69 0.19
N LEU A 316 -11.28 42.83 0.27
CA LEU A 316 -10.40 42.85 -0.89
C LEU A 316 -10.39 41.49 -1.60
N PHE A 317 -10.32 40.39 -0.85
CA PHE A 317 -10.41 39.02 -1.37
C PHE A 317 -11.76 38.71 -2.01
N ALA A 318 -12.85 39.23 -1.43
CA ALA A 318 -14.20 39.05 -1.98
C ALA A 318 -14.44 39.86 -3.26
N ALA A 319 -13.83 41.04 -3.37
CA ALA A 319 -13.97 41.93 -4.53
C ALA A 319 -13.02 41.58 -5.68
N GLY A 320 -11.85 41.01 -5.39
CA GLY A 320 -10.85 40.63 -6.37
C GLY A 320 -11.04 39.22 -6.92
N ASP A 321 -10.78 39.05 -8.21
CA ASP A 321 -10.75 37.74 -8.85
C ASP A 321 -9.55 36.93 -8.33
N GLN A 322 -9.80 35.68 -7.93
CA GLN A 322 -8.74 34.77 -7.47
C GLN A 322 -8.46 33.72 -8.53
N ILE A 323 -7.20 33.52 -8.88
CA ILE A 323 -6.77 32.56 -9.91
C ILE A 323 -5.66 31.70 -9.31
N TYR A 324 -5.90 30.39 -9.24
CA TYR A 324 -4.94 29.41 -8.73
C TYR A 324 -4.56 28.43 -9.83
N LEU A 325 -3.27 28.13 -9.89
CA LEU A 325 -2.76 27.02 -10.67
C LEU A 325 -2.81 25.76 -9.81
N ILE A 326 -3.56 24.75 -10.24
CA ILE A 326 -3.73 23.50 -9.52
C ILE A 326 -3.27 22.31 -10.34
N LYS A 327 -2.94 21.20 -9.67
CA LYS A 327 -2.68 19.91 -10.30
C LYS A 327 -3.94 19.04 -10.20
N ASP A 328 -4.62 18.81 -11.32
CA ASP A 328 -5.69 17.82 -11.40
C ASP A 328 -5.11 16.43 -11.68
N VAL A 329 -5.74 15.40 -11.14
CA VAL A 329 -5.25 14.02 -11.14
C VAL A 329 -6.19 13.16 -11.97
N PHE A 330 -5.64 12.46 -12.96
CA PHE A 330 -6.34 11.51 -13.80
C PHE A 330 -5.83 10.10 -13.52
N GLN A 331 -6.74 9.13 -13.47
CA GLN A 331 -6.41 7.73 -13.22
C GLN A 331 -6.83 6.88 -14.42
N TYR A 332 -5.90 6.05 -14.88
CA TYR A 332 -6.09 5.05 -15.93
C TYR A 332 -5.85 3.66 -15.35
N LYS A 333 -6.71 2.70 -15.72
CA LYS A 333 -6.59 1.30 -15.30
C LYS A 333 -6.58 0.41 -16.53
N PHE A 334 -5.55 -0.40 -16.65
CA PHE A 334 -5.37 -1.37 -17.74
C PHE A 334 -5.28 -2.76 -17.13
N PRO A 335 -6.33 -3.60 -17.26
CA PRO A 335 -6.33 -4.93 -16.70
C PRO A 335 -5.58 -5.94 -17.59
N ASN A 336 -5.07 -7.01 -16.97
CA ASN A 336 -4.45 -8.16 -17.65
C ASN A 336 -3.27 -7.83 -18.59
N VAL A 337 -2.32 -7.06 -18.07
CA VAL A 337 -1.06 -6.67 -18.70
C VAL A 337 0.02 -7.71 -18.38
N THR A 338 0.25 -8.65 -19.29
CA THR A 338 1.24 -9.73 -19.11
C THR A 338 2.14 -9.89 -20.33
N GLY A 339 3.43 -10.16 -20.11
CA GLY A 339 4.45 -10.24 -21.15
C GLY A 339 4.77 -8.87 -21.77
N THR A 340 5.07 -8.87 -23.07
CA THR A 340 5.31 -7.65 -23.85
C THR A 340 4.00 -7.10 -24.39
N SER A 341 3.66 -5.86 -24.04
CA SER A 341 2.45 -5.21 -24.54
C SER A 341 2.68 -3.73 -24.81
N ARG A 342 1.83 -3.17 -25.68
CA ARG A 342 1.77 -1.73 -25.94
C ARG A 342 0.43 -1.22 -25.46
N ILE A 343 0.48 -0.31 -24.49
CA ILE A 343 -0.70 0.28 -23.88
C ILE A 343 -0.87 1.69 -24.38
N LYS A 344 -2.01 1.97 -24.99
CA LYS A 344 -2.35 3.31 -25.47
C LYS A 344 -3.05 4.10 -24.37
N LEU A 345 -2.54 5.29 -24.05
CA LEU A 345 -3.20 6.24 -23.16
C LEU A 345 -4.29 6.99 -23.94
N GLU A 346 -5.52 6.52 -23.81
CA GLU A 346 -6.67 7.20 -24.41
C GLU A 346 -7.00 8.47 -23.61
N ASN A 347 -7.23 9.60 -24.28
CA ASN A 347 -7.63 10.87 -23.68
C ASN A 347 -6.60 11.49 -22.70
N SER A 348 -5.31 11.26 -22.93
CA SER A 348 -4.26 12.08 -22.30
C SER A 348 -4.19 13.45 -23.00
N MET A 349 -4.49 14.52 -22.27
CA MET A 349 -4.62 15.88 -22.81
C MET A 349 -4.11 16.92 -21.80
N GLY A 350 -3.79 18.12 -22.27
CA GLY A 350 -3.39 19.24 -21.42
C GLY A 350 -1.92 19.22 -21.02
N MET A 351 -1.59 20.05 -20.03
CA MET A 351 -0.22 20.27 -19.57
C MET A 351 0.14 19.28 -18.46
N VAL A 352 0.82 18.19 -18.82
CA VAL A 352 1.16 17.10 -17.91
C VAL A 352 2.50 17.33 -17.24
N SER A 353 2.56 17.22 -15.91
CA SER A 353 3.78 17.42 -15.12
C SER A 353 4.54 16.14 -14.86
N ASN A 354 3.83 15.04 -14.56
CA ASN A 354 4.43 13.73 -14.28
C ASN A 354 3.40 12.61 -14.46
N TRP A 355 3.96 11.40 -14.58
CA TRP A 355 3.25 10.14 -14.48
C TRP A 355 3.78 9.36 -13.29
N MET A 356 2.86 8.67 -12.62
CA MET A 356 3.17 7.72 -11.55
C MET A 356 2.33 6.49 -11.77
N TRP A 357 2.92 5.31 -11.75
CA TRP A 357 2.17 4.07 -11.97
C TRP A 357 2.74 2.94 -11.14
N TYR A 358 1.92 1.90 -10.99
CA TYR A 358 2.34 0.64 -10.40
C TYR A 358 1.61 -0.50 -11.11
N LEU A 359 2.18 -1.70 -11.01
CA LEU A 359 1.49 -2.92 -11.38
C LEU A 359 1.15 -3.72 -10.14
N GLN A 360 0.01 -4.40 -10.17
CA GLN A 360 -0.44 -5.28 -9.10
C GLN A 360 -0.94 -6.59 -9.69
N ARG A 361 -0.89 -7.66 -8.92
CA ARG A 361 -1.56 -8.90 -9.33
C ARG A 361 -3.08 -8.69 -9.31
N ASN A 362 -3.77 -9.28 -10.27
CA ASN A 362 -5.23 -9.23 -10.36
C ASN A 362 -5.94 -9.95 -9.18
N ASP A 363 -5.23 -10.83 -8.46
CA ASP A 363 -5.73 -11.59 -7.30
C ASP A 363 -5.55 -10.86 -5.95
N VAL A 364 -5.06 -9.61 -5.95
CA VAL A 364 -4.80 -8.82 -4.73
C VAL A 364 -6.06 -8.60 -3.90
N ASN A 365 -7.21 -8.45 -4.53
CA ASN A 365 -8.51 -8.24 -3.88
C ASN A 365 -8.92 -9.43 -2.99
N LEU A 366 -8.56 -10.67 -3.35
CA LEU A 366 -8.86 -11.88 -2.57
C LEU A 366 -8.09 -11.92 -1.24
N ARG A 367 -7.03 -11.13 -1.13
CA ARG A 367 -6.15 -11.07 0.05
C ARG A 367 -6.14 -9.71 0.73
N ASN A 368 -6.83 -8.70 0.21
CA ASN A 368 -6.75 -7.30 0.69
C ASN A 368 -5.32 -6.73 0.76
N GLU A 369 -4.42 -7.15 -0.14
CA GLU A 369 -3.03 -6.67 -0.20
C GLU A 369 -2.88 -5.41 -1.08
N TRP A 370 -3.69 -4.38 -0.84
CA TRP A 370 -3.82 -3.22 -1.73
C TRP A 370 -2.54 -2.39 -1.92
N ASN A 371 -1.57 -2.47 -1.00
CA ASN A 371 -0.28 -1.77 -1.10
C ASN A 371 0.87 -2.69 -1.56
N ASN A 372 0.54 -3.90 -2.02
CA ASN A 372 1.54 -4.80 -2.56
C ASN A 372 1.69 -4.54 -4.07
N TYR A 373 2.83 -3.96 -4.46
CA TYR A 373 3.21 -3.69 -5.85
C TYR A 373 4.23 -4.69 -6.38
N THR A 374 4.38 -5.82 -5.69
CA THR A 374 5.34 -6.88 -6.04
C THR A 374 4.62 -8.10 -6.59
N ASN A 375 5.36 -8.96 -7.28
CA ASN A 375 4.87 -10.22 -7.80
C ASN A 375 4.59 -11.26 -6.68
N TRP A 376 5.10 -11.03 -5.48
CA TRP A 376 4.84 -11.93 -4.35
C TRP A 376 3.40 -11.77 -3.86
N PRO A 377 2.69 -12.87 -3.51
CA PRO A 377 1.33 -12.80 -3.00
C PRO A 377 1.23 -12.04 -1.66
N TYR A 378 2.29 -12.11 -0.86
CA TYR A 378 2.46 -11.37 0.40
C TYR A 378 3.88 -10.77 0.44
N VAL A 379 4.17 -9.91 1.43
CA VAL A 379 5.49 -9.25 1.57
C VAL A 379 6.64 -10.22 1.86
N ASN A 380 6.34 -11.45 2.29
CA ASN A 380 7.35 -12.46 2.58
C ASN A 380 7.72 -13.24 1.31
N LEU A 381 8.98 -13.69 1.25
CA LEU A 381 9.47 -14.54 0.17
C LEU A 381 8.60 -15.82 0.07
N PRO A 382 8.01 -16.13 -1.10
CA PRO A 382 7.06 -17.25 -1.24
C PRO A 382 7.68 -18.61 -0.94
N SER A 383 8.84 -18.90 -1.52
CA SER A 383 9.62 -20.10 -1.23
C SER A 383 10.89 -19.69 -0.51
N ASN A 384 10.88 -19.83 0.81
CA ASN A 384 12.02 -19.56 1.67
C ASN A 384 12.87 -20.83 1.88
N ILE A 385 13.74 -20.79 2.88
CA ILE A 385 14.57 -21.91 3.28
C ILE A 385 13.76 -23.17 3.64
N GLN A 386 14.30 -24.33 3.31
CA GLN A 386 13.75 -25.65 3.58
C GLN A 386 14.71 -26.42 4.50
N PHE A 387 14.17 -27.41 5.23
CA PHE A 387 15.01 -28.34 5.97
C PHE A 387 15.93 -29.09 5.01
N ILE A 388 17.21 -29.19 5.37
CA ILE A 388 18.16 -30.00 4.61
C ILE A 388 17.71 -31.45 4.68
N PRO A 389 17.70 -32.19 3.55
CA PRO A 389 17.28 -33.58 3.56
C PRO A 389 18.20 -34.41 4.48
N LYS A 390 17.57 -35.30 5.26
CA LYS A 390 18.30 -36.22 6.16
C LYS A 390 19.20 -37.19 5.41
N ALA A 391 18.81 -37.60 4.20
CA ALA A 391 19.62 -38.41 3.31
C ALA A 391 20.18 -37.54 2.18
N LEU A 392 21.48 -37.65 1.91
CA LEU A 392 22.09 -36.93 0.80
C LEU A 392 21.74 -37.64 -0.53
N PRO A 393 21.29 -36.89 -1.56
CA PRO A 393 21.21 -37.46 -2.90
C PRO A 393 22.61 -37.89 -3.35
N LEU A 394 22.69 -38.95 -4.16
CA LEU A 394 23.97 -39.40 -4.72
C LEU A 394 24.61 -38.22 -5.48
N PRO A 395 25.88 -37.87 -5.19
CA PRO A 395 26.55 -36.81 -5.93
C PRO A 395 26.68 -37.20 -7.40
N PRO A 396 26.80 -36.23 -8.33
CA PRO A 396 27.15 -36.53 -9.71
C PRO A 396 28.44 -37.36 -9.72
N LEU A 397 28.37 -38.55 -10.33
CA LEU A 397 29.46 -39.53 -10.32
C LEU A 397 30.77 -38.90 -10.82
N TYR A 398 31.73 -38.69 -9.93
CA TYR A 398 33.07 -38.32 -10.34
C TYR A 398 33.76 -39.57 -10.92
N ASN A 399 33.92 -39.61 -12.24
CA ASN A 399 34.60 -40.70 -12.95
C ASN A 399 33.95 -42.09 -12.75
N ASN A 400 32.61 -42.17 -12.80
CA ASN A 400 31.82 -43.41 -12.70
C ASN A 400 32.10 -44.30 -11.47
N SER A 401 32.70 -43.75 -10.41
CA SER A 401 33.03 -44.52 -9.20
C SER A 401 32.49 -43.83 -7.94
N ILE A 402 31.53 -44.48 -7.29
CA ILE A 402 30.99 -44.13 -5.96
C ILE A 402 32.05 -44.31 -4.86
N GLU A 403 33.06 -45.15 -5.09
CA GLU A 403 34.04 -45.57 -4.08
C GLU A 403 34.94 -44.43 -3.58
N LYS A 404 35.33 -43.49 -4.45
CA LYS A 404 36.19 -42.35 -4.06
C LYS A 404 35.46 -41.25 -3.29
N PHE A 405 34.15 -41.09 -3.50
CA PHE A 405 33.34 -40.19 -2.67
C PHE A 405 33.16 -40.79 -1.27
N ASN A 406 33.14 -42.12 -1.17
CA ASN A 406 32.89 -42.83 0.08
C ASN A 406 34.13 -43.01 0.97
N SER A 407 35.34 -42.93 0.43
CA SER A 407 36.57 -43.13 1.21
C SER A 407 36.82 -42.07 2.30
N LEU A 408 36.11 -40.93 2.26
CA LEU A 408 36.24 -39.86 3.26
C LEU A 408 35.42 -40.11 4.55
N TYR A 409 34.38 -40.95 4.49
CA TYR A 409 33.49 -41.25 5.65
C TYR A 409 33.58 -42.71 6.11
N THR A 410 34.57 -43.46 5.61
CA THR A 410 34.79 -44.86 6.00
C THR A 410 35.56 -44.99 7.32
N SER A 411 34.90 -45.62 8.28
CA SER A 411 35.38 -46.25 9.51
C SER A 411 35.62 -45.39 10.76
N ILE A 412 34.82 -45.66 11.80
CA ILE A 412 35.26 -45.59 13.21
C ILE A 412 35.49 -47.04 13.64
N LYS A 413 36.64 -47.35 14.25
CA LYS A 413 36.87 -48.68 14.83
C LYS A 413 36.03 -48.81 16.10
N LEU A 414 35.12 -49.79 16.13
CA LEU A 414 34.47 -50.20 17.37
C LEU A 414 35.47 -51.01 18.22
N SER A 415 35.29 -50.98 19.53
CA SER A 415 36.19 -51.58 20.54
C SER A 415 36.33 -53.11 20.46
N ASP A 416 35.49 -53.76 19.67
CA ASP A 416 35.41 -55.20 19.40
C ASP A 416 36.06 -55.61 18.06
N GLY A 417 36.70 -54.68 17.34
CA GLY A 417 37.46 -54.97 16.13
C GLY A 417 36.61 -55.17 14.87
N LEU A 418 35.30 -54.97 14.95
CA LEU A 418 34.39 -54.94 13.81
C LEU A 418 34.34 -53.52 13.22
N THR A 419 34.51 -53.41 11.90
CA THR A 419 34.25 -52.17 11.15
C THR A 419 32.79 -52.13 10.72
N GLU A 420 31.97 -51.35 11.40
CA GLU A 420 30.61 -51.02 10.94
C GLU A 420 30.63 -49.67 10.24
N ASN A 421 30.04 -49.59 9.03
CA ASN A 421 29.86 -48.34 8.31
C ASN A 421 28.74 -47.53 9.00
N LYS A 422 29.07 -46.82 10.08
CA LYS A 422 28.13 -46.02 10.87
C LYS A 422 27.29 -45.04 10.04
N TYR A 423 27.80 -44.61 8.88
CA TYR A 423 27.23 -43.53 8.08
C TYR A 423 26.59 -43.97 6.75
N TYR A 424 26.55 -45.27 6.41
CA TYR A 424 26.05 -45.75 5.11
C TYR A 424 24.94 -46.81 5.23
N ASN A 425 23.94 -46.79 4.34
CA ASN A 425 23.06 -47.95 4.11
C ASN A 425 23.69 -48.99 3.17
N ALA A 426 23.04 -50.14 3.00
CA ALA A 426 23.48 -51.23 2.11
C ALA A 426 23.70 -50.82 0.64
N ASN A 427 23.19 -49.67 0.23
CA ASN A 427 23.32 -49.10 -1.12
C ASN A 427 24.40 -47.99 -1.21
N MET A 428 25.26 -47.86 -0.19
CA MET A 428 26.32 -46.85 -0.10
C MET A 428 25.84 -45.38 -0.15
N VAL A 429 24.62 -45.11 0.32
CA VAL A 429 24.09 -43.75 0.49
C VAL A 429 24.38 -43.30 1.92
N LEU A 430 24.88 -42.06 2.09
CA LEU A 430 25.05 -41.43 3.40
C LEU A 430 23.70 -41.33 4.11
N ASN A 431 23.55 -42.03 5.24
CA ASN A 431 22.32 -42.04 6.05
C ASN A 431 22.13 -40.75 6.86
N GLU A 432 23.22 -40.01 7.09
CA GLU A 432 23.23 -38.78 7.87
C GLU A 432 23.78 -37.64 7.02
N GLY A 433 22.88 -36.86 6.44
CA GLY A 433 23.17 -35.61 5.75
C GLY A 433 23.41 -34.45 6.73
N PRO A 434 23.64 -33.23 6.21
CA PRO A 434 24.02 -32.06 7.02
C PRO A 434 22.97 -31.64 8.06
N SER A 435 21.77 -32.23 8.04
CA SER A 435 20.72 -31.98 9.02
C SER A 435 21.09 -32.48 10.43
N ASN A 436 21.95 -33.50 10.57
CA ASN A 436 22.38 -34.02 11.86
C ASN A 436 23.90 -34.12 11.90
N ASN A 437 24.51 -33.85 13.05
CA ASN A 437 25.94 -34.05 13.22
C ASN A 437 26.26 -35.56 13.27
N PRO A 438 27.26 -36.06 12.53
CA PRO A 438 27.63 -37.48 12.56
C PRO A 438 28.02 -38.03 13.96
N ASN A 439 28.52 -37.13 14.82
CA ASN A 439 29.02 -37.46 16.15
C ASN A 439 28.05 -37.08 17.29
N GLU A 440 26.97 -36.35 17.01
CA GLU A 440 26.05 -35.86 18.03
C GLU A 440 24.60 -35.98 17.53
N PRO A 441 23.65 -36.48 18.36
CA PRO A 441 22.27 -36.72 17.93
C PRO A 441 21.43 -35.44 17.73
N TYR A 442 22.06 -34.26 17.77
CA TYR A 442 21.38 -32.97 17.64
C TYR A 442 21.26 -32.54 16.17
N ASN A 443 20.11 -31.96 15.85
CA ASN A 443 19.89 -31.27 14.58
C ASN A 443 20.87 -30.09 14.50
N THR A 444 21.57 -29.95 13.38
CA THR A 444 22.55 -28.89 13.15
C THR A 444 21.92 -27.50 13.07
N GLY A 445 20.61 -27.42 12.86
CA GLY A 445 19.90 -26.17 12.60
C GLY A 445 20.22 -25.58 11.23
N PHE A 446 20.83 -26.37 10.33
CA PHE A 446 21.12 -25.95 8.97
C PHE A 446 19.89 -26.08 8.07
N TYR A 447 19.67 -25.06 7.26
CA TYR A 447 18.61 -24.99 6.27
C TYR A 447 19.22 -24.76 4.87
N MET A 448 18.54 -25.20 3.82
CA MET A 448 18.94 -24.95 2.43
C MET A 448 17.94 -24.02 1.73
N THR A 449 18.36 -23.30 0.71
CA THR A 449 17.50 -22.39 -0.06
C THR A 449 16.52 -23.11 -1.00
N GLY A 450 16.67 -24.44 -1.17
CA GLY A 450 15.82 -25.24 -2.07
C GLY A 450 16.16 -25.05 -3.55
N ASN A 451 15.28 -25.56 -4.42
CA ASN A 451 15.37 -25.39 -5.87
C ASN A 451 15.01 -23.95 -6.28
N LEU A 452 15.51 -23.50 -7.44
CA LEU A 452 15.14 -22.20 -8.00
C LEU A 452 13.63 -22.16 -8.26
N ASN A 453 12.91 -21.34 -7.50
CA ASN A 453 11.49 -21.11 -7.68
C ASN A 453 11.26 -19.80 -8.46
N THR A 454 10.50 -19.89 -9.55
CA THR A 454 10.10 -18.75 -10.39
C THR A 454 9.27 -17.72 -9.63
N ASP A 455 8.51 -18.15 -8.61
CA ASP A 455 7.66 -17.29 -7.79
C ASP A 455 8.46 -16.33 -6.89
N ASN A 456 9.75 -16.62 -6.67
CA ASN A 456 10.63 -15.76 -5.87
C ASN A 456 11.03 -14.47 -6.62
N GLN A 457 10.73 -14.33 -7.91
CA GLN A 457 10.93 -13.07 -8.63
C GLN A 457 10.02 -11.97 -8.05
N LYS A 458 10.60 -10.89 -7.53
CA LYS A 458 9.86 -9.78 -6.86
C LYS A 458 9.29 -8.76 -7.85
N GLU A 459 10.08 -8.36 -8.84
CA GLU A 459 9.73 -7.28 -9.77
C GLU A 459 8.72 -7.74 -10.82
N ILE A 460 7.68 -6.93 -11.05
CA ILE A 460 6.66 -7.19 -12.07
C ILE A 460 7.09 -6.60 -13.41
N MET A 461 7.43 -5.31 -13.46
CA MET A 461 7.91 -4.66 -14.68
C MET A 461 9.40 -4.92 -14.85
N LEU A 462 9.82 -5.34 -16.03
CA LEU A 462 11.22 -5.56 -16.37
C LEU A 462 11.78 -4.37 -17.16
N SER A 463 11.02 -3.86 -18.13
CA SER A 463 11.40 -2.70 -18.93
C SER A 463 10.19 -1.92 -19.44
N MET A 464 10.42 -0.64 -19.74
CA MET A 464 9.40 0.27 -20.29
C MET A 464 10.03 1.33 -21.19
N GLY A 465 9.36 1.64 -22.30
CA GLY A 465 9.61 2.77 -23.20
C GLY A 465 8.35 3.61 -23.39
N ILE A 466 8.53 4.87 -23.80
CA ILE A 466 7.45 5.84 -24.00
C ILE A 466 7.50 6.32 -25.46
N LEU A 467 6.38 6.18 -26.17
CA LEU A 467 6.26 6.56 -27.56
C LEU A 467 5.18 7.62 -27.76
N PHE A 468 5.48 8.62 -28.60
CA PHE A 468 4.53 9.61 -29.08
C PHE A 468 4.41 9.49 -30.60
N GLU A 469 3.21 9.24 -31.10
CA GLU A 469 2.92 9.06 -32.54
C GLU A 469 3.82 8.01 -33.23
N GLY A 470 4.26 6.99 -32.49
CA GLY A 470 5.12 5.92 -32.97
C GLY A 470 6.62 6.18 -32.85
N GLU A 471 7.03 7.40 -32.48
CA GLU A 471 8.42 7.76 -32.24
C GLU A 471 8.77 7.66 -30.75
N TYR A 472 9.98 7.20 -30.44
CA TYR A 472 10.43 7.08 -29.05
C TYR A 472 10.70 8.47 -28.45
N ARG A 473 9.86 8.85 -27.49
CA ARG A 473 10.17 9.96 -26.58
C ARG A 473 11.19 9.52 -25.54
N GLU A 474 11.02 8.32 -25.00
CA GLU A 474 11.95 7.69 -24.08
C GLU A 474 12.20 6.26 -24.54
N ASN A 475 13.48 5.91 -24.71
CA ASN A 475 13.86 4.57 -25.14
C ASN A 475 13.43 3.51 -24.11
N ILE A 476 13.42 2.25 -24.52
CA ILE A 476 13.15 1.14 -23.62
C ILE A 476 14.27 1.06 -22.58
N PHE A 477 13.93 1.32 -21.32
CA PHE A 477 14.83 1.24 -20.18
C PHE A 477 14.37 0.17 -19.18
N PRO A 478 15.31 -0.42 -18.40
CA PRO A 478 14.95 -1.33 -17.34
C PRO A 478 14.17 -0.63 -16.22
N SER A 479 13.38 -1.40 -15.47
CA SER A 479 12.54 -0.96 -14.34
C SER A 479 13.25 -0.02 -13.37
N GLY A 480 14.52 -0.31 -13.06
CA GLY A 480 15.33 0.46 -12.11
C GLY A 480 15.56 1.93 -12.51
N VAL A 481 15.41 2.32 -13.77
CA VAL A 481 15.48 3.73 -14.17
C VAL A 481 14.29 4.51 -13.59
N TYR A 482 13.08 3.98 -13.74
CA TYR A 482 11.85 4.60 -13.25
C TYR A 482 11.63 4.38 -11.75
N ASP A 483 12.20 3.32 -11.18
CA ASP A 483 12.08 2.99 -9.76
C ASP A 483 13.12 3.75 -8.91
N TYR A 484 14.36 3.88 -9.37
CA TYR A 484 15.45 4.47 -8.57
C TYR A 484 15.95 5.81 -9.09
N ILE A 485 16.29 5.91 -10.38
CA ILE A 485 16.97 7.11 -10.93
C ILE A 485 16.03 8.32 -10.96
N GLU A 486 14.80 8.14 -11.47
CA GLU A 486 13.79 9.20 -11.51
C GLU A 486 13.43 9.69 -10.12
N LYS A 487 13.25 8.77 -9.15
CA LYS A 487 12.98 9.13 -7.76
C LYS A 487 14.13 9.93 -7.14
N TYR A 488 15.35 9.43 -7.28
CA TYR A 488 16.53 10.06 -6.69
C TYR A 488 16.76 11.49 -7.17
N THR A 489 16.46 11.76 -8.45
CA THR A 489 16.77 13.06 -9.07
C THR A 489 15.65 14.10 -8.94
N ARG A 490 14.38 13.68 -8.94
CA ARG A 490 13.22 14.59 -9.07
C ARG A 490 12.30 14.64 -7.85
N THR A 491 12.39 13.66 -6.98
CA THR A 491 11.49 13.51 -5.83
C THR A 491 12.26 13.71 -4.52
N ASN A 492 11.55 14.14 -3.47
CA ASN A 492 12.16 14.37 -2.15
C ASN A 492 12.11 13.13 -1.24
N GLY A 493 11.26 12.16 -1.57
CA GLY A 493 11.00 10.97 -0.77
C GLY A 493 11.60 9.69 -1.37
N SER A 494 11.46 8.60 -0.61
CA SER A 494 11.83 7.25 -1.03
C SER A 494 10.55 6.42 -1.12
N ALA A 495 9.93 6.43 -2.30
CA ALA A 495 8.73 5.65 -2.55
C ALA A 495 9.04 4.16 -2.56
N LYS A 496 8.06 3.34 -2.15
CA LYS A 496 8.16 1.87 -2.13
C LYS A 496 8.53 1.30 -3.51
N ASP A 497 9.28 0.20 -3.51
CA ASP A 497 9.60 -0.56 -4.72
C ASP A 497 8.32 -0.95 -5.46
N GLY A 498 8.34 -0.86 -6.79
CA GLY A 498 7.17 -1.14 -7.65
C GLY A 498 6.22 0.05 -7.86
N ILE A 499 6.41 1.17 -7.17
CA ILE A 499 5.84 2.47 -7.57
C ILE A 499 6.84 3.12 -8.52
N TYR A 500 6.52 3.20 -9.80
CA TYR A 500 7.36 3.81 -10.81
C TYR A 500 6.92 5.26 -11.05
N CYS A 501 7.87 6.12 -11.41
CA CYS A 501 7.58 7.51 -11.78
C CYS A 501 8.34 7.93 -13.03
N TYR A 502 7.74 8.86 -13.77
CA TYR A 502 8.37 9.56 -14.87
C TYR A 502 8.00 11.03 -14.82
N ASN A 503 9.00 11.90 -14.75
CA ASN A 503 8.79 13.32 -14.48
C ASN A 503 9.16 14.19 -15.69
N TYR A 504 8.21 14.99 -16.16
CA TYR A 504 8.49 16.07 -17.12
C TYR A 504 8.94 17.36 -16.42
N CYS A 505 8.75 17.43 -15.11
CA CYS A 505 9.12 18.54 -14.24
C CYS A 505 10.49 18.30 -13.57
N LEU A 506 11.15 19.37 -13.13
CA LEU A 506 12.43 19.27 -12.44
C LEU A 506 12.30 18.81 -10.99
N HIS A 507 11.17 19.11 -10.34
CA HIS A 507 10.85 18.75 -8.95
C HIS A 507 9.35 18.45 -8.81
N THR A 508 9.00 17.37 -8.10
CA THR A 508 7.60 16.92 -7.89
C THR A 508 6.94 17.46 -6.63
N SER A 509 7.71 18.09 -5.74
CA SER A 509 7.29 18.58 -4.42
C SER A 509 5.90 19.23 -4.43
N PRO A 510 4.94 18.76 -3.61
CA PRO A 510 3.61 19.34 -3.49
C PRO A 510 3.59 20.67 -2.73
N PHE A 511 4.69 21.00 -2.03
CA PHE A 511 4.82 22.26 -1.26
C PHE A 511 5.31 23.42 -2.11
N ASP A 512 5.81 23.14 -3.32
CA ASP A 512 6.29 24.15 -4.25
C ASP A 512 5.19 24.52 -5.25
N TYR A 513 4.70 25.76 -5.14
CA TYR A 513 3.68 26.27 -6.05
C TYR A 513 4.21 26.52 -7.48
N GLN A 514 5.50 26.82 -7.62
CA GLN A 514 6.09 27.22 -8.90
C GLN A 514 6.25 26.00 -9.84
N PRO A 515 5.66 26.01 -11.06
CA PRO A 515 5.91 24.97 -12.05
C PRO A 515 7.35 24.93 -12.50
N SER A 516 7.88 23.71 -12.69
CA SER A 516 9.27 23.46 -13.07
C SER A 516 9.41 22.62 -14.35
N GLY A 517 8.34 22.50 -15.14
CA GLY A 517 8.32 21.75 -16.40
C GLY A 517 7.00 21.00 -16.58
N ALA A 518 6.55 20.92 -17.83
CA ALA A 518 5.38 20.16 -18.25
C ALA A 518 5.41 19.94 -19.77
N ILE A 519 4.72 18.91 -20.24
CA ILE A 519 4.53 18.64 -21.67
C ILE A 519 3.06 18.81 -22.04
N ASN A 520 2.79 19.40 -23.20
CA ASN A 520 1.44 19.50 -23.73
C ASN A 520 1.08 18.23 -24.51
N LEU A 521 0.34 17.32 -23.89
CA LEU A 521 -0.06 16.06 -24.52
C LEU A 521 -1.20 16.21 -25.52
N SER A 522 -1.95 17.32 -25.50
CA SER A 522 -2.98 17.61 -26.51
C SER A 522 -2.45 17.72 -27.94
N LYS A 523 -1.13 17.89 -28.11
CA LYS A 523 -0.50 17.96 -29.43
C LYS A 523 -0.36 16.58 -30.09
N PHE A 524 -0.33 15.50 -29.31
CA PHE A 524 -0.08 14.15 -29.80
C PHE A 524 -1.38 13.35 -29.86
N LYS A 525 -1.63 12.66 -30.98
CA LYS A 525 -2.86 11.86 -31.15
C LYS A 525 -2.77 10.47 -30.51
N SER A 526 -1.58 9.89 -30.48
CA SER A 526 -1.33 8.59 -29.84
C SER A 526 -0.13 8.69 -28.91
N ILE A 527 -0.36 8.26 -27.67
CA ILE A 527 0.66 8.13 -26.63
C ILE A 527 0.60 6.67 -26.20
N GLU A 528 1.73 5.99 -26.32
CA GLU A 528 1.83 4.56 -26.10
C GLU A 528 2.95 4.25 -25.10
N LEU A 529 2.68 3.33 -24.20
CA LEU A 529 3.63 2.78 -23.25
C LEU A 529 3.98 1.36 -23.71
N GLU A 530 5.22 1.16 -24.12
CA GLU A 530 5.73 -0.16 -24.49
C GLU A 530 6.40 -0.78 -23.29
N LEU A 531 5.83 -1.87 -22.77
CA LEU A 531 6.22 -2.45 -21.49
C LEU A 531 6.40 -3.96 -21.59
N SER A 532 7.39 -4.45 -20.85
CA SER A 532 7.69 -5.86 -20.69
C SER A 532 7.55 -6.22 -19.21
N THR A 533 6.68 -7.17 -18.93
CA THR A 533 6.42 -7.68 -17.58
C THR A 533 6.94 -9.11 -17.43
N TYR A 534 7.15 -9.52 -16.17
CA TYR A 534 7.39 -10.90 -15.81
C TYR A 534 6.25 -11.79 -16.34
N VAL A 535 6.58 -12.99 -16.83
CA VAL A 535 5.58 -13.95 -17.31
C VAL A 535 5.29 -14.93 -16.18
N PRO A 536 4.08 -14.92 -15.60
CA PRO A 536 3.71 -15.82 -14.52
C PRO A 536 3.69 -17.29 -14.97
N PRO A 537 3.74 -18.24 -14.03
CA PRO A 537 3.60 -19.66 -14.35
C PRO A 537 2.23 -19.95 -14.98
N VAL A 538 2.22 -20.94 -15.88
CA VAL A 538 1.03 -21.40 -16.59
C VAL A 538 0.21 -22.28 -15.64
N GLY A 539 -1.10 -22.03 -15.56
CA GLY A 539 -1.93 -22.71 -14.56
C GLY A 539 -2.12 -24.20 -14.82
N GLN A 540 -2.24 -24.99 -13.75
CA GLN A 540 -2.37 -26.45 -13.81
C GLN A 540 -3.68 -26.94 -14.45
N TYR A 541 -4.69 -26.07 -14.59
CA TYR A 541 -6.00 -26.38 -15.17
C TYR A 541 -6.21 -25.78 -16.57
N MET A 542 -5.19 -25.86 -17.44
CA MET A 542 -5.38 -25.55 -18.86
C MET A 542 -6.39 -26.52 -19.47
N ILE A 543 -7.60 -26.03 -19.78
CA ILE A 543 -8.54 -26.75 -20.66
C ILE A 543 -8.09 -26.50 -22.10
N SER A 544 -7.18 -27.32 -22.62
CA SER A 544 -6.84 -27.33 -24.04
C SER A 544 -7.87 -28.20 -24.79
N GLU A 545 -8.76 -27.59 -25.57
CA GLU A 545 -9.54 -28.33 -26.57
C GLU A 545 -8.64 -28.57 -27.79
N THR A 546 -8.23 -29.82 -27.97
CA THR A 546 -7.53 -30.29 -29.17
C THR A 546 -8.56 -30.64 -30.22
N VAL A 547 -8.62 -29.87 -31.31
CA VAL A 547 -9.46 -30.20 -32.47
C VAL A 547 -8.69 -31.22 -33.32
N CYS A 548 -9.18 -32.46 -33.33
CA CYS A 548 -8.62 -33.55 -34.12
C CYS A 548 -9.41 -33.75 -35.42
N ASP A 549 -8.73 -34.15 -36.49
CA ASP A 549 -9.38 -34.71 -37.67
C ASP A 549 -10.03 -36.07 -37.33
N THR A 550 -10.92 -36.54 -38.21
CA THR A 550 -11.58 -37.86 -38.21
C THR A 550 -10.61 -39.07 -38.11
N ASN A 551 -9.32 -38.87 -38.37
CA ASN A 551 -8.26 -39.88 -38.22
C ASN A 551 -7.36 -39.68 -36.98
N GLY A 552 -7.73 -38.80 -36.04
CA GLY A 552 -6.98 -38.57 -34.79
C GLY A 552 -5.72 -37.69 -34.93
N GLY A 553 -5.51 -37.07 -36.08
CA GLY A 553 -4.44 -36.07 -36.27
C GLY A 553 -4.83 -34.71 -35.68
N VAL A 554 -3.94 -34.12 -34.87
CA VAL A 554 -4.16 -32.80 -34.25
C VAL A 554 -4.11 -31.71 -35.31
N LEU A 555 -5.23 -31.05 -35.59
CA LEU A 555 -5.32 -29.96 -36.59
C LEU A 555 -5.07 -28.58 -35.95
N ALA A 556 -5.54 -28.36 -34.72
CA ALA A 556 -5.27 -27.16 -33.94
C ALA A 556 -5.54 -27.39 -32.45
N VAL A 557 -4.70 -26.80 -31.60
CA VAL A 557 -4.97 -26.64 -30.16
C VAL A 557 -5.45 -25.20 -29.96
N SER A 558 -6.72 -25.01 -29.61
CA SER A 558 -7.28 -23.68 -29.36
C SER A 558 -7.57 -23.47 -27.88
N ASN A 559 -6.90 -22.49 -27.26
CA ASN A 559 -7.22 -22.02 -25.92
C ASN A 559 -8.37 -20.99 -26.00
N LYS A 560 -9.55 -21.34 -25.47
CA LYS A 560 -10.75 -20.47 -25.50
C LYS A 560 -10.64 -19.20 -24.64
N GLN A 561 -9.65 -19.10 -23.75
CA GLN A 561 -9.50 -17.96 -22.84
C GLN A 561 -8.02 -17.59 -22.64
N SER A 562 -7.50 -16.68 -23.48
CA SER A 562 -6.13 -16.14 -23.35
C SER A 562 -5.85 -15.48 -21.99
N TRP A 563 -6.89 -15.03 -21.27
CA TRP A 563 -6.78 -14.40 -19.95
C TRP A 563 -6.69 -15.39 -18.77
N ARG A 564 -6.90 -16.70 -18.99
CA ARG A 564 -6.72 -17.78 -17.97
C ARG A 564 -5.50 -18.66 -18.24
N LEU A 565 -4.59 -18.23 -19.11
CA LEU A 565 -3.39 -19.01 -19.42
C LEU A 565 -2.48 -19.14 -18.19
N TYR A 566 -2.43 -18.10 -17.37
CA TYR A 566 -1.58 -18.00 -16.19
C TYR A 566 -2.39 -18.06 -14.89
N ASP A 567 -1.75 -18.47 -13.80
CA ASP A 567 -2.39 -18.52 -12.47
C ASP A 567 -2.87 -17.12 -12.00
N TYR A 568 -2.20 -16.06 -12.45
CA TYR A 568 -2.57 -14.67 -12.22
C TYR A 568 -2.04 -13.78 -13.35
N ASN A 569 -2.61 -12.59 -13.50
CA ASN A 569 -2.14 -11.54 -14.41
C ASN A 569 -1.84 -10.26 -13.62
N PHE A 570 -1.27 -9.26 -14.30
CA PHE A 570 -1.04 -7.95 -13.69
C PHE A 570 -2.00 -6.89 -14.19
N ASP A 571 -2.41 -5.98 -13.31
CA ASP A 571 -3.19 -4.79 -13.64
C ASP A 571 -2.30 -3.56 -13.47
N LEU A 572 -2.20 -2.74 -14.52
CA LEU A 572 -1.47 -1.48 -14.49
C LEU A 572 -2.43 -0.35 -14.08
N THR A 573 -2.06 0.39 -13.05
CA THR A 573 -2.73 1.65 -12.68
C THR A 573 -1.77 2.81 -12.88
N LEU A 574 -2.16 3.78 -13.72
CA LEU A 574 -1.39 4.98 -14.00
C LEU A 574 -2.13 6.23 -13.53
N TYR A 575 -1.42 7.08 -12.82
CA TYR A 575 -1.82 8.41 -12.40
C TYR A 575 -1.09 9.46 -13.22
N GLU A 576 -1.85 10.42 -13.72
CA GLU A 576 -1.35 11.54 -14.50
C GLU A 576 -1.72 12.85 -13.80
N GLU A 577 -0.70 13.66 -13.47
CA GLU A 577 -0.88 14.98 -12.88
C GLU A 577 -0.83 16.05 -13.98
N ARG A 578 -1.88 16.87 -14.07
CA ARG A 578 -2.03 17.92 -15.08
C ARG A 578 -2.20 19.29 -14.44
N TYR A 579 -1.51 20.29 -14.97
CA TYR A 579 -1.79 21.67 -14.60
C TYR A 579 -3.13 22.13 -15.17
N ASN A 580 -3.91 22.79 -14.34
CA ASN A 580 -5.15 23.47 -14.72
C ASN A 580 -5.30 24.75 -13.90
N ILE A 581 -6.12 25.68 -14.40
CA ILE A 581 -6.37 26.96 -13.74
C ILE A 581 -7.75 26.93 -13.12
N LEU A 582 -7.82 27.22 -11.83
CA LEU A 582 -9.03 27.38 -11.04
C LEU A 582 -9.26 28.88 -10.83
N SER A 583 -10.39 29.40 -11.30
CA SER A 583 -10.77 30.80 -11.14
C SER A 583 -12.00 30.97 -10.24
N PHE A 584 -11.96 32.00 -9.41
CA PHE A 584 -13.06 32.49 -8.59
C PHE A 584 -13.40 33.90 -9.06
N ILE A 585 -14.48 34.03 -9.82
CA ILE A 585 -14.88 35.28 -10.47
C ILE A 585 -16.39 35.48 -10.24
N GLY A 586 -16.77 36.68 -9.78
CA GLY A 586 -18.17 37.06 -9.62
C GLY A 586 -18.99 36.14 -8.69
N GLY A 587 -18.37 35.57 -7.65
CA GLY A 587 -19.05 34.68 -6.71
C GLY A 587 -19.18 33.22 -7.17
N ASN A 588 -18.63 32.89 -8.34
CA ASN A 588 -18.63 31.55 -8.93
C ASN A 588 -17.21 30.96 -9.01
N CYS A 589 -17.14 29.65 -9.17
CA CYS A 589 -15.89 28.90 -9.29
C CYS A 589 -15.93 28.04 -10.55
N ALA A 590 -14.87 28.11 -11.34
CA ALA A 590 -14.77 27.39 -12.60
C ALA A 590 -13.33 26.94 -12.88
N MET A 591 -13.23 25.82 -13.60
CA MET A 591 -11.97 25.34 -14.16
C MET A 591 -11.82 25.91 -15.57
N MET A 592 -10.62 26.35 -15.93
CA MET A 592 -10.34 26.88 -17.28
C MET A 592 -10.51 25.80 -18.34
N TYR A 593 -9.99 24.60 -18.08
CA TYR A 593 -10.19 23.43 -18.93
C TYR A 593 -11.09 22.43 -18.21
N ALA A 594 -12.19 22.04 -18.86
CA ALA A 594 -13.06 21.00 -18.36
C ALA A 594 -12.35 19.64 -18.36
N ARG A 595 -12.72 18.80 -17.39
CA ARG A 595 -12.18 17.46 -17.20
C ARG A 595 -12.62 16.48 -18.29
#